data_AF-A0A6J1HC59-F1
#
_entry.id   AF-A0A6J1HC59-F1
#
_cell.length_a   1.000
_cell.length_b   1.000
_cell.length_c   1.000
_cell.angle_alpha   90.00
_cell.angle_beta   90.00
_cell.angle_gamma   90.00
#
_symmetry.space_group_name_H-M   'P 1'
#
loop_
_entity.id
_entity.type
_entity.pdbx_description
1 polymer ?
#
loop_
_entity_poly.entity_id
_entity_poly.type
_entity_poly.pdbx_seq_one_letter_code
_entity_poly.pdbx_strand_id
1 'polypeptide(L)'
;MFRTAAKRLIVGVTSGRNGIPRLRLPSPSTFLDHCPFSTATDSQELPNSQIPNQHHIRQETLSSSDSASSSSSSSSTWSSSTSGEESRSHENRRPRVEYQEEQARVLQAALSHVVKLGWTEAAMIAGARDIGMSPSIVGSFSRKEAELVEFFMDDCLQRLIDLIETDESLKNLVLRERVYKLVRARLEMQAPFISKWPQALSIQAQPANLATSFKQRATLVDEIWHAAGGDTSDIDWYVKRTILGGIYSTTEIYMLTDSSPDFLDTWAFLDNRLKDAFDIKKTVQEVKYLAEAVGAGMGNSFQGFVGKLFQR
;
A
#
# COMPACT_ATOMS: atom_id res chain seq x y z
N MET A 1 11.71 -5.53 -27.95
CA MET A 1 10.75 -4.47 -28.34
C MET A 1 9.43 -4.70 -27.64
N PHE A 2 9.22 -4.17 -26.43
CA PHE A 2 7.87 -3.90 -25.90
C PHE A 2 7.94 -2.78 -24.87
N ARG A 3 7.25 -1.68 -25.21
CA ARG A 3 6.70 -0.60 -24.38
C ARG A 3 7.65 0.43 -23.76
N THR A 4 7.95 1.43 -24.59
CA THR A 4 8.21 2.82 -24.19
C THR A 4 6.89 3.61 -24.29
N ALA A 5 6.73 4.62 -23.43
CA ALA A 5 5.64 5.62 -23.34
C ALA A 5 4.54 5.35 -22.31
N ALA A 6 4.90 5.46 -21.02
CA ALA A 6 3.95 5.85 -19.98
C ALA A 6 3.86 7.39 -19.95
N LYS A 7 2.99 7.96 -20.78
CA LYS A 7 2.47 9.31 -20.55
C LYS A 7 1.06 9.19 -20.01
N ARG A 8 0.88 9.67 -18.79
CA ARG A 8 -0.34 10.21 -18.16
C ARG A 8 -1.65 9.56 -18.61
N LEU A 9 -2.26 8.79 -17.71
CA LEU A 9 -3.63 9.04 -17.22
C LEU A 9 -3.99 8.03 -16.14
N ILE A 10 -4.45 8.57 -15.02
CA ILE A 10 -5.31 7.88 -14.06
C ILE A 10 -6.54 7.35 -14.82
N VAL A 11 -6.90 6.09 -14.57
CA VAL A 11 -8.09 5.32 -15.04
C VAL A 11 -8.05 4.71 -16.45
N GLY A 12 -8.20 3.37 -16.51
CA GLY A 12 -8.58 2.67 -17.75
C GLY A 12 -8.54 1.15 -17.70
N VAL A 13 -9.24 0.49 -16.77
CA VAL A 13 -9.52 -0.96 -16.82
C VAL A 13 -10.59 -1.23 -17.87
N THR A 14 -10.30 -2.07 -18.87
CA THR A 14 -11.33 -2.74 -19.68
C THR A 14 -11.08 -4.25 -19.78
N SER A 15 -12.17 -4.95 -19.53
CA SER A 15 -12.40 -6.38 -19.38
C SER A 15 -12.13 -7.21 -20.63
N GLY A 16 -11.61 -8.43 -20.43
CA GLY A 16 -11.64 -9.54 -21.39
C GLY A 16 -11.96 -10.83 -20.64
N ARG A 17 -13.22 -11.27 -20.70
CA ARG A 17 -13.77 -12.43 -19.98
C ARG A 17 -13.88 -13.60 -20.96
N ASN A 18 -13.14 -14.69 -20.73
CA ASN A 18 -13.42 -16.02 -21.29
C ASN A 18 -13.01 -17.12 -20.30
N GLY A 19 -14.01 -17.88 -19.84
CA GLY A 19 -14.03 -19.33 -19.53
C GLY A 19 -13.01 -20.01 -18.59
N ILE A 20 -13.41 -20.23 -17.31
CA ILE A 20 -13.42 -21.49 -16.48
C ILE A 20 -12.06 -22.24 -16.24
N PRO A 21 -11.81 -22.97 -15.11
CA PRO A 21 -12.68 -23.39 -13.99
C PRO A 21 -12.23 -23.00 -12.57
N ARG A 22 -13.20 -23.18 -11.66
CA ARG A 22 -13.12 -23.01 -10.20
C ARG A 22 -12.19 -24.04 -9.55
N LEU A 23 -11.31 -23.57 -8.66
CA LEU A 23 -10.72 -24.37 -7.59
C LEU A 23 -11.33 -23.91 -6.26
N ARG A 24 -12.09 -24.83 -5.64
CA ARG A 24 -12.61 -24.72 -4.27
C ARG A 24 -11.43 -24.89 -3.31
N LEU A 25 -11.32 -24.01 -2.32
CA LEU A 25 -10.64 -24.31 -1.05
C LEU A 25 -11.61 -24.10 0.11
N PRO A 26 -11.44 -24.85 1.22
CA PRO A 26 -12.47 -25.03 2.24
C PRO A 26 -12.41 -23.94 3.31
N SER A 27 -13.57 -23.63 3.87
CA SER A 27 -13.76 -22.83 5.07
C SER A 27 -13.32 -23.58 6.34
N PRO A 28 -12.64 -22.95 7.31
CA PRO A 28 -12.50 -23.51 8.63
C PRO A 28 -13.59 -22.96 9.54
N SER A 29 -14.54 -23.80 9.92
CA SER A 29 -15.39 -23.60 11.09
C SER A 29 -15.04 -24.65 12.14
N THR A 30 -14.58 -24.16 13.29
CA THR A 30 -14.87 -24.65 14.66
C THR A 30 -14.75 -26.15 14.97
N PHE A 31 -13.85 -26.48 15.89
CA PHE A 31 -14.18 -27.31 17.05
C PHE A 31 -13.54 -26.75 18.33
N LEU A 32 -14.39 -26.60 19.33
CA LEU A 32 -14.13 -26.33 20.74
C LEU A 32 -13.55 -27.58 21.42
N ASP A 33 -12.76 -27.39 22.50
CA ASP A 33 -13.07 -28.00 23.80
C ASP A 33 -12.20 -27.44 24.94
N HIS A 34 -12.88 -26.73 25.86
CA HIS A 34 -12.86 -26.74 27.35
C HIS A 34 -11.78 -27.55 28.09
N CYS A 35 -11.27 -27.26 29.30
CA CYS A 35 -11.48 -26.34 30.47
C CYS A 35 -10.38 -26.77 31.51
N PRO A 36 -10.36 -26.41 32.83
CA PRO A 36 -10.93 -25.32 33.63
C PRO A 36 -9.87 -24.63 34.54
N PHE A 37 -10.23 -23.56 35.28
CA PHE A 37 -10.23 -23.52 36.77
C PHE A 37 -10.62 -22.12 37.26
N SER A 38 -11.57 -22.07 38.19
CA SER A 38 -12.14 -20.88 38.82
C SER A 38 -12.04 -21.04 40.34
N THR A 39 -11.86 -19.94 41.07
CA THR A 39 -12.14 -19.72 42.51
C THR A 39 -11.70 -18.26 42.81
N ALA A 40 -12.35 -17.42 43.60
CA ALA A 40 -13.67 -17.39 44.22
C ALA A 40 -13.94 -15.94 44.73
N THR A 41 -15.22 -15.54 44.68
CA THR A 41 -16.01 -14.66 45.57
C THR A 41 -15.37 -13.71 46.58
N ASP A 42 -15.87 -12.48 46.63
CA ASP A 42 -16.50 -11.93 47.85
C ASP A 42 -17.62 -10.91 47.51
N SER A 43 -18.70 -10.91 48.29
CA SER A 43 -19.93 -10.11 48.13
C SER A 43 -20.21 -9.33 49.40
N GLN A 44 -20.73 -8.10 49.32
CA GLN A 44 -21.62 -7.40 50.30
C GLN A 44 -21.71 -5.91 49.89
N GLU A 45 -22.75 -5.10 50.10
CA GLU A 45 -24.17 -5.18 50.45
C GLU A 45 -24.69 -3.73 50.26
N LEU A 46 -25.97 -3.54 49.90
CA LEU A 46 -26.65 -2.22 49.91
C LEU A 46 -27.05 -1.81 51.34
N PRO A 47 -27.36 -0.53 51.59
CA PRO A 47 -28.78 -0.23 51.82
C PRO A 47 -29.30 1.11 51.26
N ASN A 48 -30.64 1.13 51.20
CA ASN A 48 -31.59 2.07 50.64
C ASN A 48 -31.93 3.24 51.59
N SER A 49 -32.39 4.40 51.10
CA SER A 49 -33.09 5.44 51.87
C SER A 49 -33.88 6.42 50.98
N GLN A 50 -35.00 6.93 51.50
CA GLN A 50 -36.25 7.38 50.86
C GLN A 50 -36.45 8.92 50.70
N ILE A 51 -37.15 9.36 49.62
CA ILE A 51 -38.36 10.28 49.50
C ILE A 51 -38.22 11.80 49.93
N PRO A 52 -39.03 12.83 49.49
CA PRO A 52 -40.32 12.91 48.70
C PRO A 52 -40.50 13.96 47.56
N ASN A 53 -41.54 13.71 46.71
CA ASN A 53 -42.68 14.52 46.13
C ASN A 53 -42.58 16.08 45.96
N GLN A 54 -43.21 16.79 44.99
CA GLN A 54 -44.60 16.68 44.44
C GLN A 54 -44.89 17.67 43.26
N HIS A 55 -46.04 17.44 42.57
CA HIS A 55 -46.89 18.30 41.68
C HIS A 55 -46.52 18.41 40.18
N HIS A 56 -47.23 17.84 39.19
CA HIS A 56 -48.65 17.75 38.76
C HIS A 56 -49.16 18.98 37.99
N ILE A 57 -49.49 18.81 36.69
CA ILE A 57 -50.74 19.21 36.02
C ILE A 57 -50.86 18.43 34.69
N ARG A 58 -52.11 18.10 34.36
CA ARG A 58 -52.68 17.12 33.42
C ARG A 58 -53.49 17.84 32.34
N GLN A 59 -53.57 17.30 31.12
CA GLN A 59 -54.80 17.10 30.30
C GLN A 59 -54.37 16.50 28.94
N GLU A 60 -54.59 15.19 28.71
CA GLU A 60 -55.82 14.53 28.19
C GLU A 60 -56.07 14.76 26.70
N THR A 61 -55.76 13.77 25.84
CA THR A 61 -56.67 12.78 25.18
C THR A 61 -57.39 13.34 23.95
N LEU A 62 -57.70 12.64 22.85
CA LEU A 62 -58.05 11.24 22.65
C LEU A 62 -57.99 10.90 21.13
N SER A 63 -57.86 9.61 20.85
CA SER A 63 -57.79 8.85 19.59
C SER A 63 -59.08 8.78 18.75
N SER A 64 -58.98 8.30 17.49
CA SER A 64 -59.85 7.31 16.76
C SER A 64 -59.59 7.42 15.23
N SER A 65 -58.94 6.49 14.51
CA SER A 65 -59.32 5.13 14.01
C SER A 65 -60.16 5.09 12.70
N ASP A 66 -59.65 4.35 11.71
CA ASP A 66 -60.32 3.49 10.68
C ASP A 66 -61.28 4.09 9.63
N SER A 67 -61.54 3.54 8.43
CA SER A 67 -60.92 2.58 7.49
C SER A 67 -61.84 2.47 6.24
N ALA A 68 -61.24 2.23 5.05
CA ALA A 68 -61.71 1.44 3.89
C ALA A 68 -62.85 1.85 2.90
N SER A 69 -62.49 1.82 1.58
CA SER A 69 -63.19 1.29 0.35
C SER A 69 -64.58 1.82 -0.07
N SER A 70 -65.02 1.95 -1.33
CA SER A 70 -64.57 1.52 -2.68
C SER A 70 -65.46 2.14 -3.81
N SER A 71 -64.89 2.30 -5.03
CA SER A 71 -65.48 2.22 -6.41
C SER A 71 -66.74 3.04 -6.79
N SER A 72 -66.79 3.75 -7.92
CA SER A 72 -66.76 3.16 -9.28
C SER A 72 -66.61 4.19 -10.43
N SER A 73 -65.86 3.76 -11.44
CA SER A 73 -65.84 4.05 -12.89
C SER A 73 -66.58 5.23 -13.54
N SER A 74 -65.84 5.97 -14.37
CA SER A 74 -66.28 6.30 -15.74
C SER A 74 -65.09 6.46 -16.69
N SER A 75 -65.22 5.87 -17.86
CA SER A 75 -64.28 5.83 -18.97
C SER A 75 -64.37 7.08 -19.84
N SER A 76 -63.24 7.60 -20.34
CA SER A 76 -63.21 8.29 -21.64
C SER A 76 -61.82 8.18 -22.27
N THR A 77 -61.78 7.53 -23.43
CA THR A 77 -60.63 7.45 -24.33
C THR A 77 -60.47 8.78 -25.07
N TRP A 78 -59.26 9.35 -25.11
CA TRP A 78 -58.82 10.11 -26.28
C TRP A 78 -57.30 10.06 -26.42
N SER A 79 -56.84 9.51 -27.54
CA SER A 79 -55.44 9.46 -27.95
C SER A 79 -55.03 10.77 -28.63
N SER A 80 -53.86 11.31 -28.31
CA SER A 80 -52.95 11.83 -29.35
C SER A 80 -51.53 12.07 -28.79
N SER A 81 -50.62 11.26 -29.30
CA SER A 81 -49.21 11.54 -29.65
C SER A 81 -48.61 12.90 -29.23
N THR A 82 -47.59 12.84 -28.37
CA THR A 82 -46.45 13.77 -28.44
C THR A 82 -45.16 12.98 -28.35
N SER A 83 -44.47 12.94 -29.48
CA SER A 83 -43.08 12.58 -29.68
C SER A 83 -42.18 13.26 -28.65
N GLY A 84 -41.32 12.49 -28.00
CA GLY A 84 -40.35 13.03 -27.05
C GLY A 84 -39.73 12.00 -26.12
N GLU A 85 -39.52 10.76 -26.58
CA GLU A 85 -38.60 9.84 -25.90
C GLU A 85 -37.17 10.20 -26.35
N GLU A 86 -36.71 11.35 -25.87
CA GLU A 86 -35.33 11.77 -26.01
C GLU A 86 -34.64 11.60 -24.64
N SER A 87 -33.86 10.53 -24.56
CA SER A 87 -32.57 10.53 -23.87
C SER A 87 -32.58 10.94 -22.39
N ARG A 88 -33.16 10.12 -21.51
CA ARG A 88 -32.82 10.14 -20.08
C ARG A 88 -31.99 8.91 -19.69
N SER A 89 -30.79 8.83 -20.24
CA SER A 89 -29.83 7.79 -19.87
C SER A 89 -28.38 8.22 -20.12
N HIS A 90 -28.03 9.46 -19.77
CA HIS A 90 -26.64 9.92 -19.76
C HIS A 90 -26.38 10.88 -18.60
N GLU A 91 -26.20 10.36 -17.38
CA GLU A 91 -25.52 11.13 -16.31
C GLU A 91 -24.71 10.25 -15.33
N ASN A 92 -24.95 8.94 -15.24
CA ASN A 92 -24.46 8.19 -14.07
C ASN A 92 -23.05 7.55 -14.21
N ARG A 93 -22.15 8.11 -15.03
CA ARG A 93 -20.81 7.52 -15.24
C ARG A 93 -19.64 8.50 -15.10
N ARG A 94 -19.90 9.81 -14.98
CA ARG A 94 -18.90 10.86 -14.75
C ARG A 94 -18.47 11.14 -13.30
N PRO A 95 -19.18 10.74 -12.22
CA PRO A 95 -18.83 11.25 -10.88
C PRO A 95 -17.57 10.64 -10.26
N ARG A 96 -17.17 9.41 -10.61
CA ARG A 96 -16.08 8.72 -9.89
C ARG A 96 -14.68 9.23 -10.26
N VAL A 97 -14.45 9.58 -11.52
CA VAL A 97 -13.12 10.01 -12.00
C VAL A 97 -12.83 11.43 -11.53
N GLU A 98 -13.80 12.33 -11.70
CA GLU A 98 -13.72 13.72 -11.24
C GLU A 98 -13.48 13.78 -9.72
N TYR A 99 -14.17 12.94 -8.96
CA TYR A 99 -13.98 12.87 -7.51
C TYR A 99 -12.59 12.39 -7.09
N GLN A 100 -12.02 11.41 -7.81
CA GLN A 100 -10.65 10.94 -7.55
C GLN A 100 -9.61 12.01 -7.88
N GLU A 101 -9.84 12.80 -8.93
CA GLU A 101 -8.98 13.94 -9.28
C GLU A 101 -9.05 15.04 -8.21
N GLU A 102 -10.23 15.31 -7.64
CA GLU A 102 -10.38 16.24 -6.51
C GLU A 102 -9.64 15.75 -5.27
N GLN A 103 -9.79 14.47 -4.91
CA GLN A 103 -9.07 13.85 -3.81
C GLN A 103 -7.54 13.98 -3.98
N ALA A 104 -7.02 13.66 -5.17
CA ALA A 104 -5.59 13.80 -5.46
C ALA A 104 -5.10 15.25 -5.32
N ARG A 105 -5.89 16.24 -5.77
CA ARG A 105 -5.56 17.65 -5.59
C ARG A 105 -5.49 18.06 -4.11
N VAL A 106 -6.42 17.56 -3.28
CA VAL A 106 -6.39 17.80 -1.83
C VAL A 106 -5.15 17.19 -1.19
N LEU A 107 -4.83 15.93 -1.50
CA LEU A 107 -3.66 15.24 -0.94
C LEU A 107 -2.35 15.96 -1.33
N GLN A 108 -2.24 16.39 -2.60
CA GLN A 108 -1.08 17.17 -3.06
C GLN A 108 -0.93 18.48 -2.28
N ALA A 109 -2.02 19.24 -2.11
CA ALA A 109 -1.99 20.49 -1.36
C ALA A 109 -1.66 20.27 0.13
N ALA A 110 -2.15 19.18 0.72
CA ALA A 110 -1.92 18.81 2.11
C ALA A 110 -0.44 18.58 2.45
N LEU A 111 0.38 18.13 1.49
CA LEU A 111 1.82 17.91 1.69
C LEU A 111 2.55 19.16 2.20
N SER A 112 2.14 20.36 1.75
CA SER A 112 2.74 21.62 2.22
C SER A 112 2.53 21.89 3.72
N HIS A 113 1.49 21.28 4.31
CA HIS A 113 1.14 21.43 5.72
C HIS A 113 1.73 20.34 6.61
N VAL A 114 2.25 19.24 6.04
CA VAL A 114 2.73 18.08 6.81
C VAL A 114 3.85 18.44 7.76
N VAL A 115 4.79 19.30 7.37
CA VAL A 115 5.92 19.70 8.23
C VAL A 115 5.40 20.32 9.55
N LYS A 116 4.34 21.14 9.46
CA LYS A 116 3.74 21.84 10.60
C LYS A 116 2.72 21.00 11.36
N LEU A 117 1.79 20.38 10.64
CA LEU A 117 0.60 19.69 11.19
C LEU A 117 0.77 18.17 11.31
N GLY A 118 1.85 17.61 10.77
CA GLY A 118 2.08 16.17 10.68
C GLY A 118 1.24 15.49 9.59
N TRP A 119 1.35 14.17 9.53
CA TRP A 119 0.52 13.30 8.68
C TRP A 119 -0.85 13.12 9.34
N THR A 120 -1.70 14.13 9.25
CA THR A 120 -2.97 14.23 9.99
C THR A 120 -4.13 14.69 9.11
N GLU A 121 -5.37 14.39 9.50
CA GLU A 121 -6.57 15.00 8.90
C GLU A 121 -6.51 16.54 8.90
N ALA A 122 -5.87 17.17 9.90
CA ALA A 122 -5.72 18.61 9.95
C ALA A 122 -4.90 19.16 8.77
N ALA A 123 -3.85 18.45 8.33
CA ALA A 123 -3.10 18.78 7.12
C ALA A 123 -3.97 18.65 5.86
N MET A 124 -4.82 17.61 5.80
CA MET A 124 -5.76 17.41 4.69
C MET A 124 -6.83 18.51 4.63
N ILE A 125 -7.38 18.92 5.77
CA ILE A 125 -8.35 20.02 5.86
C ILE A 125 -7.70 21.34 5.42
N ALA A 126 -6.46 21.60 5.83
CA ALA A 126 -5.71 22.78 5.39
C ALA A 126 -5.48 22.76 3.87
N GLY A 127 -5.03 21.63 3.31
CA GLY A 127 -4.86 21.45 1.88
C GLY A 127 -6.15 21.64 1.08
N ALA A 128 -7.29 21.13 1.58
CA ALA A 128 -8.59 21.34 0.94
C ALA A 128 -8.96 22.83 0.89
N ARG A 129 -8.71 23.58 1.96
CA ARG A 129 -8.99 25.02 2.02
C ARG A 129 -8.13 25.81 1.03
N ASP A 130 -6.86 25.45 0.88
CA ASP A 130 -5.92 26.15 -0.01
C ASP A 130 -6.35 26.08 -1.49
N ILE A 131 -6.99 24.99 -1.89
CA ILE A 131 -7.48 24.79 -3.26
C ILE A 131 -8.96 25.14 -3.43
N GLY A 132 -9.58 25.78 -2.42
CA GLY A 132 -10.98 26.23 -2.47
C GLY A 132 -12.02 25.11 -2.35
N MET A 133 -11.65 23.93 -1.86
CA MET A 133 -12.59 22.83 -1.60
C MET A 133 -13.17 22.88 -0.18
N SER A 134 -14.38 22.33 -0.03
CA SER A 134 -15.00 22.17 1.28
C SER A 134 -14.20 21.18 2.14
N PRO A 135 -13.90 21.48 3.43
CA PRO A 135 -13.26 20.53 4.35
C PRO A 135 -13.96 19.17 4.45
N SER A 136 -15.26 19.11 4.14
CA SER A 136 -16.04 17.87 4.14
C SER A 136 -15.50 16.81 3.17
N ILE A 137 -14.72 17.20 2.14
CA ILE A 137 -14.07 16.23 1.24
C ILE A 137 -13.13 15.29 1.99
N VAL A 138 -12.58 15.70 3.14
CA VAL A 138 -11.73 14.83 3.98
C VAL A 138 -12.51 13.63 4.51
N GLY A 139 -13.82 13.75 4.70
CA GLY A 139 -14.68 12.64 5.10
C GLY A 139 -14.85 11.55 4.02
N SER A 140 -14.36 11.79 2.80
CA SER A 140 -14.43 10.83 1.69
C SER A 140 -13.30 9.84 1.63
N PHE A 141 -12.18 10.14 2.28
CA PHE A 141 -11.03 9.24 2.35
C PHE A 141 -11.35 8.13 3.33
N SER A 142 -11.31 6.88 2.87
CA SER A 142 -11.66 5.71 3.67
C SER A 142 -10.63 5.45 4.78
N ARG A 143 -9.35 5.72 4.52
CA ARG A 143 -8.24 5.54 5.46
C ARG A 143 -7.49 6.84 5.80
N LYS A 144 -8.04 7.99 5.40
CA LYS A 144 -7.62 9.33 5.85
C LYS A 144 -6.10 9.54 5.76
N GLU A 145 -5.41 9.68 6.90
CA GLU A 145 -3.96 9.90 6.98
C GLU A 145 -3.14 8.86 6.23
N ALA A 146 -3.61 7.61 6.18
CA ALA A 146 -2.92 6.57 5.45
C ALA A 146 -2.95 6.81 3.94
N GLU A 147 -4.04 7.37 3.40
CA GLU A 147 -4.12 7.73 1.97
C GLU A 147 -3.22 8.92 1.66
N LEU A 148 -3.01 9.84 2.61
CA LEU A 148 -2.04 10.93 2.47
C LEU A 148 -0.60 10.40 2.41
N VAL A 149 -0.24 9.49 3.30
CA VAL A 149 1.09 8.85 3.28
C VAL A 149 1.28 8.01 2.01
N GLU A 150 0.26 7.24 1.62
CA GLU A 150 0.27 6.41 0.41
C GLU A 150 0.46 7.25 -0.84
N PHE A 151 -0.28 8.35 -0.96
CA PHE A 151 -0.14 9.31 -2.05
C PHE A 151 1.28 9.87 -2.17
N PHE A 152 1.90 10.25 -1.04
CA PHE A 152 3.28 10.71 -1.04
C PHE A 152 4.26 9.61 -1.48
N MET A 153 4.04 8.36 -1.05
CA MET A 153 4.88 7.23 -1.46
C MET A 153 4.78 6.95 -2.96
N ASP A 154 3.58 7.05 -3.53
CA ASP A 154 3.33 6.91 -4.97
C ASP A 154 3.92 8.07 -5.78
N ASP A 155 3.80 9.32 -5.31
CA ASP A 155 4.45 10.49 -5.93
C ASP A 155 5.98 10.32 -5.96
N CYS A 156 6.58 9.89 -4.85
CA CYS A 156 8.02 9.63 -4.80
C CYS A 156 8.45 8.51 -5.75
N LEU A 157 7.64 7.45 -5.89
CA LEU A 157 7.91 6.38 -6.84
C LEU A 157 7.84 6.89 -8.28
N GLN A 158 6.82 7.67 -8.63
CA GLN A 158 6.69 8.25 -9.96
C GLN A 158 7.87 9.17 -10.29
N ARG A 159 8.27 10.03 -9.35
CA ARG A 159 9.45 10.90 -9.50
C ARG A 159 10.75 10.11 -9.67
N LEU A 160 10.87 8.95 -9.02
CA LEU A 160 12.01 8.07 -9.20
C LEU A 160 12.02 7.44 -10.59
N ILE A 161 10.86 6.99 -11.08
CA ILE A 161 10.70 6.46 -12.45
C ILE A 161 11.07 7.55 -13.48
N ASP A 162 10.55 8.76 -13.31
CA ASP A 162 10.87 9.89 -14.19
C ASP A 162 12.39 10.20 -14.17
N LEU A 163 13.04 10.11 -13.02
CA LEU A 163 14.50 10.24 -12.88
C LEU A 163 15.23 9.12 -13.64
N ILE A 164 14.77 7.87 -13.52
CA ILE A 164 15.35 6.72 -14.23
C ILE A 164 15.25 6.90 -15.74
N GLU A 165 14.11 7.39 -16.24
CA GLU A 165 13.87 7.58 -17.67
C GLU A 165 14.68 8.75 -18.25
N THR A 166 14.93 9.80 -17.45
CA THR A 166 15.60 11.03 -17.92
C THR A 166 17.12 11.01 -17.73
N ASP A 167 17.63 10.30 -16.72
CA ASP A 167 19.05 10.30 -16.39
C ASP A 167 19.83 9.21 -17.15
N GLU A 168 20.25 9.55 -18.36
CA GLU A 168 21.10 8.69 -19.20
C GLU A 168 22.44 8.31 -18.53
N SER A 169 22.93 9.09 -17.56
CA SER A 169 24.18 8.78 -16.85
C SER A 169 24.11 7.46 -16.08
N LEU A 170 22.90 7.06 -15.66
CA LEU A 170 22.68 5.81 -14.93
C LEU A 170 23.21 4.61 -15.72
N LYS A 171 23.05 4.60 -17.05
CA LYS A 171 23.46 3.48 -17.92
C LYS A 171 24.97 3.24 -17.92
N ASN A 172 25.76 4.27 -17.63
CA ASN A 172 27.22 4.21 -17.59
C ASN A 172 27.78 3.80 -16.22
N LEU A 173 26.96 3.81 -15.17
CA LEU A 173 27.37 3.45 -13.82
C LEU A 173 27.46 1.93 -13.64
N VAL A 174 28.37 1.51 -12.77
CA VAL A 174 28.43 0.13 -12.28
C VAL A 174 27.17 -0.18 -11.47
N LEU A 175 26.74 -1.45 -11.47
CA LEU A 175 25.53 -1.93 -10.79
C LEU A 175 25.38 -1.39 -9.36
N ARG A 176 26.43 -1.45 -8.54
CA ARG A 176 26.43 -0.95 -7.16
C ARG A 176 26.17 0.55 -7.07
N GLU A 177 26.89 1.33 -7.88
CA GLU A 177 26.78 2.80 -7.92
C GLU A 177 25.39 3.24 -8.39
N ARG A 178 24.83 2.51 -9.35
CA ARG A 178 23.48 2.75 -9.85
C ARG A 178 22.43 2.49 -8.78
N VAL A 179 22.50 1.35 -8.08
CA VAL A 179 21.59 1.04 -6.95
C VAL A 179 21.76 2.08 -5.84
N TYR A 180 23.00 2.44 -5.48
CA TYR A 180 23.28 3.48 -4.49
C TYR A 180 22.60 4.81 -4.87
N LYS A 181 22.79 5.27 -6.10
CA LYS A 181 22.21 6.54 -6.59
C LYS A 181 20.69 6.51 -6.57
N LEU A 182 20.06 5.41 -6.96
CA LEU A 182 18.59 5.27 -6.96
C LEU A 182 18.00 5.22 -5.54
N VAL A 183 18.60 4.45 -4.64
CA VAL A 183 18.17 4.37 -3.24
C VAL A 183 18.33 5.73 -2.56
N ARG A 184 19.49 6.38 -2.76
CA ARG A 184 19.75 7.73 -2.25
C ARG A 184 18.73 8.73 -2.77
N ALA A 185 18.52 8.81 -4.09
CA ALA A 185 17.55 9.72 -4.69
C ALA A 185 16.14 9.52 -4.11
N ARG A 186 15.73 8.26 -3.88
CA ARG A 186 14.44 7.96 -3.26
C ARG A 186 14.34 8.42 -1.81
N LEU A 187 15.39 8.23 -1.01
CA LEU A 187 15.41 8.66 0.40
C LEU A 187 15.49 10.19 0.52
N GLU A 188 16.23 10.86 -0.36
CA GLU A 188 16.30 12.33 -0.41
C GLU A 188 14.91 12.98 -0.62
N MET A 189 13.98 12.32 -1.31
CA MET A 189 12.60 12.82 -1.44
C MET A 189 11.86 12.91 -0.10
N GLN A 190 12.28 12.14 0.92
CA GLN A 190 11.70 12.15 2.26
C GLN A 190 12.37 13.18 3.19
N ALA A 191 13.55 13.68 2.83
CA ALA A 191 14.32 14.61 3.65
C ALA A 191 13.51 15.86 4.11
N PRO A 192 12.67 16.50 3.27
CA PRO A 192 11.85 17.64 3.71
C PRO A 192 10.84 17.30 4.81
N PHE A 193 10.48 16.02 4.95
CA PHE A 193 9.48 15.52 5.90
C PHE A 193 10.11 14.71 7.04
N ILE A 194 11.44 14.67 7.16
CA ILE A 194 12.14 13.76 8.08
C ILE A 194 11.67 13.90 9.53
N SER A 195 11.38 15.12 9.98
CA SER A 195 10.90 15.43 11.34
C SER A 195 9.53 14.81 11.66
N LYS A 196 8.74 14.48 10.63
CA LYS A 196 7.43 13.84 10.74
C LYS A 196 7.42 12.44 10.13
N TRP A 197 8.52 11.97 9.56
CA TRP A 197 8.62 10.66 8.92
C TRP A 197 8.39 9.48 9.90
N PRO A 198 8.81 9.54 11.18
CA PRO A 198 8.45 8.49 12.15
C PRO A 198 6.93 8.30 12.31
N GLN A 199 6.14 9.38 12.21
CA GLN A 199 4.68 9.31 12.23
C GLN A 199 4.15 8.58 10.98
N ALA A 200 4.67 8.90 9.79
CA ALA A 200 4.28 8.21 8.55
C ALA A 200 4.59 6.71 8.61
N LEU A 201 5.78 6.34 9.10
CA LEU A 201 6.15 4.94 9.28
C LEU A 201 5.22 4.22 10.27
N SER A 202 4.84 4.89 11.36
CA SER A 202 3.85 4.33 12.28
C SER A 202 2.49 4.11 11.63
N ILE A 203 2.03 5.01 10.76
CA ILE A 203 0.76 4.85 10.01
C ILE A 203 0.85 3.67 9.03
N GLN A 204 1.96 3.55 8.30
CA GLN A 204 2.22 2.44 7.37
C GLN A 204 2.26 1.08 8.07
N ALA A 205 2.80 1.03 9.29
CA ALA A 205 2.92 -0.19 10.09
C ALA A 205 1.59 -0.68 10.68
N GLN A 206 0.52 0.11 10.63
CA GLN A 206 -0.78 -0.30 11.13
C GLN A 206 -1.33 -1.50 10.32
N PRO A 207 -1.97 -2.50 10.95
CA PRO A 207 -2.47 -3.69 10.26
C PRO A 207 -3.36 -3.40 9.04
N ALA A 208 -4.17 -2.35 9.11
CA ALA A 208 -5.05 -1.92 8.03
C ALA A 208 -4.31 -1.38 6.80
N ASN A 209 -3.08 -0.88 6.97
CA ASN A 209 -2.27 -0.25 5.93
C ASN A 209 -1.08 -1.11 5.50
N LEU A 210 -0.78 -2.15 6.27
CA LEU A 210 0.45 -2.94 6.14
C LEU A 210 0.56 -3.58 4.75
N ALA A 211 -0.52 -4.18 4.24
CA ALA A 211 -0.52 -4.82 2.93
C ALA A 211 -0.21 -3.83 1.80
N THR A 212 -0.82 -2.64 1.83
CA THR A 212 -0.57 -1.59 0.82
C THR A 212 0.84 -1.03 0.94
N SER A 213 1.29 -0.73 2.16
CA SER A 213 2.63 -0.19 2.42
C SER A 213 3.72 -1.17 1.98
N PHE A 214 3.54 -2.47 2.26
CA PHE A 214 4.44 -3.50 1.75
C PHE A 214 4.41 -3.55 0.24
N LYS A 215 3.23 -3.53 -0.40
CA LYS A 215 3.14 -3.52 -1.86
C LYS A 215 3.91 -2.35 -2.47
N GLN A 216 3.77 -1.13 -1.94
CA GLN A 216 4.51 0.03 -2.42
C GLN A 216 6.03 -0.14 -2.30
N ARG A 217 6.51 -0.62 -1.14
CA ARG A 217 7.95 -0.92 -0.91
C ARG A 217 8.46 -2.00 -1.86
N ALA A 218 7.63 -3.00 -2.08
CA ALA A 218 7.91 -4.12 -2.94
C ALA A 218 8.04 -3.63 -4.40
N THR A 219 7.10 -2.81 -4.89
CA THR A 219 7.19 -2.19 -6.23
C THR A 219 8.42 -1.31 -6.37
N LEU A 220 8.72 -0.47 -5.37
CA LEU A 220 9.91 0.37 -5.37
C LEU A 220 11.19 -0.45 -5.58
N VAL A 221 11.34 -1.56 -4.84
CA VAL A 221 12.50 -2.45 -4.95
C VAL A 221 12.59 -3.06 -6.36
N ASP A 222 11.46 -3.44 -6.95
CA ASP A 222 11.41 -3.99 -8.30
C ASP A 222 11.83 -2.94 -9.35
N GLU A 223 11.34 -1.71 -9.26
CA GLU A 223 11.71 -0.61 -10.16
C GLU A 223 13.21 -0.29 -10.07
N ILE A 224 13.77 -0.24 -8.85
CA ILE A 224 15.21 -0.05 -8.67
C ILE A 224 15.99 -1.19 -9.31
N TRP A 225 15.56 -2.45 -9.14
CA TRP A 225 16.30 -3.58 -9.71
C TRP A 225 16.24 -3.61 -11.24
N HIS A 226 15.07 -3.29 -11.78
CA HIS A 226 14.84 -3.21 -13.21
C HIS A 226 15.73 -2.13 -13.83
N ALA A 227 15.69 -0.91 -13.28
CA ALA A 227 16.54 0.20 -13.69
C ALA A 227 18.04 -0.12 -13.52
N ALA A 228 18.37 -0.91 -12.50
CA ALA A 228 19.73 -1.30 -12.23
C ALA A 228 20.32 -2.29 -13.26
N GLY A 229 19.49 -2.91 -14.12
CA GLY A 229 19.93 -3.90 -15.10
C GLY A 229 20.18 -5.29 -14.48
N GLY A 230 19.51 -5.58 -13.37
CA GLY A 230 19.67 -6.82 -12.58
C GLY A 230 19.17 -8.10 -13.25
N ASP A 231 18.71 -8.05 -14.50
CA ASP A 231 18.14 -9.20 -15.22
C ASP A 231 19.17 -10.26 -15.62
N THR A 232 20.47 -9.97 -15.50
CA THR A 232 21.55 -10.87 -15.94
C THR A 232 22.13 -11.78 -14.87
N SER A 233 21.68 -11.71 -13.61
CA SER A 233 22.27 -12.52 -12.53
C SER A 233 21.39 -13.69 -12.10
N ASP A 234 21.99 -14.88 -12.01
CA ASP A 234 21.43 -16.19 -11.57
C ASP A 234 20.81 -16.24 -10.16
N ILE A 235 20.69 -15.10 -9.49
CA ILE A 235 20.08 -15.00 -8.16
C ILE A 235 18.57 -14.91 -8.31
N ASP A 236 17.89 -15.72 -7.50
CA ASP A 236 16.43 -15.68 -7.35
C ASP A 236 15.94 -14.24 -7.09
N TRP A 237 14.89 -13.86 -7.81
CA TRP A 237 14.25 -12.56 -7.68
C TRP A 237 13.79 -12.28 -6.24
N TYR A 238 13.39 -13.30 -5.48
CA TYR A 238 12.99 -13.14 -4.07
C TYR A 238 14.17 -12.75 -3.17
N VAL A 239 15.34 -13.34 -3.41
CA VAL A 239 16.57 -13.02 -2.67
C VAL A 239 17.00 -11.58 -2.97
N LYS A 240 16.98 -11.23 -4.25
CA LYS A 240 17.20 -9.87 -4.76
C LYS A 240 16.30 -8.85 -4.05
N ARG A 241 15.00 -9.13 -3.93
CA ARG A 241 14.04 -8.26 -3.26
C ARG A 241 14.28 -8.16 -1.76
N THR A 242 14.60 -9.29 -1.12
CA THR A 242 14.87 -9.36 0.32
C THR A 242 16.08 -8.53 0.70
N ILE A 243 17.18 -8.66 -0.05
CA ILE A 243 18.42 -7.91 0.20
C ILE A 243 18.18 -6.41 0.01
N LEU A 244 17.68 -5.99 -1.15
CA LEU A 244 17.50 -4.57 -1.44
C LEU A 244 16.42 -3.92 -0.56
N GLY A 245 15.32 -4.64 -0.28
CA GLY A 245 14.28 -4.19 0.65
C GLY A 245 14.80 -4.05 2.08
N GLY A 246 15.68 -4.96 2.53
CA GLY A 246 16.35 -4.87 3.82
C GLY A 246 17.30 -3.67 3.91
N ILE A 247 18.12 -3.45 2.88
CA ILE A 247 19.01 -2.28 2.79
C ILE A 247 18.21 -0.99 2.81
N TYR A 248 17.17 -0.88 1.98
CA TYR A 248 16.31 0.31 1.94
C TYR A 248 15.69 0.59 3.31
N SER A 249 15.06 -0.42 3.92
CA SER A 249 14.33 -0.23 5.18
C SER A 249 15.27 0.10 6.35
N THR A 250 16.44 -0.53 6.42
CA THR A 250 17.43 -0.21 7.48
C THR A 250 18.06 1.16 7.29
N THR A 251 18.32 1.58 6.05
CA THR A 251 18.83 2.92 5.73
C THR A 251 17.78 3.99 6.03
N GLU A 252 16.51 3.75 5.69
CA GLU A 252 15.40 4.65 6.02
C GLU A 252 15.28 4.87 7.54
N ILE A 253 15.38 3.79 8.34
CA ILE A 253 15.36 3.90 9.81
C ILE A 253 16.60 4.64 10.32
N TYR A 254 17.79 4.36 9.77
CA TYR A 254 19.02 5.05 10.16
C TYR A 254 18.91 6.56 9.92
N MET A 255 18.37 6.96 8.76
CA MET A 255 18.17 8.35 8.36
C MET A 255 17.31 9.16 9.36
N LEU A 256 16.39 8.51 10.08
CA LEU A 256 15.57 9.18 11.11
C LEU A 256 16.38 9.70 12.29
N THR A 257 17.53 9.09 12.56
CA THR A 257 18.40 9.40 13.71
C THR A 257 19.65 10.17 13.32
N ASP A 258 19.87 10.37 12.02
CA ASP A 258 21.04 11.03 11.48
C ASP A 258 20.92 12.55 11.63
N SER A 259 21.87 13.15 12.34
CA SER A 259 21.99 14.61 12.55
C SER A 259 23.19 15.21 11.81
N SER A 260 23.88 14.42 10.98
CA SER A 260 24.99 14.88 10.17
C SER A 260 24.52 15.84 9.06
N PRO A 261 25.37 16.78 8.61
CA PRO A 261 25.03 17.66 7.50
C PRO A 261 24.63 16.84 6.27
N ASP A 262 23.52 17.19 5.62
CA ASP A 262 23.02 16.54 4.41
C ASP A 262 22.94 14.99 4.47
N PHE A 263 22.75 14.42 5.66
CA PHE A 263 22.68 12.97 5.89
C PHE A 263 23.93 12.17 5.46
N LEU A 264 25.12 12.77 5.58
CA LEU A 264 26.39 12.13 5.21
C LEU A 264 26.58 10.74 5.87
N ASP A 265 26.20 10.59 7.14
CA ASP A 265 26.33 9.33 7.86
C ASP A 265 25.37 8.27 7.29
N THR A 266 24.15 8.66 6.90
CA THR A 266 23.19 7.78 6.22
C THR A 266 23.74 7.28 4.88
N TRP A 267 24.40 8.16 4.12
CA TRP A 267 24.98 7.80 2.83
C TRP A 267 26.18 6.86 2.97
N ALA A 268 27.02 7.09 3.99
CA ALA A 268 28.09 6.15 4.34
C ALA A 268 27.54 4.79 4.80
N PHE A 269 26.46 4.79 5.60
CA PHE A 269 25.77 3.56 5.99
C PHE A 269 25.23 2.79 4.78
N LEU A 270 24.58 3.49 3.84
CA LEU A 270 24.05 2.89 2.61
C LEU A 270 25.15 2.25 1.76
N ASP A 271 26.27 2.96 1.53
CA ASP A 271 27.38 2.42 0.73
C ASP A 271 28.00 1.17 1.39
N ASN A 272 28.18 1.19 2.71
CA ASN A 272 28.64 0.02 3.47
C ASN A 272 27.69 -1.18 3.32
N ARG A 273 26.37 -0.96 3.45
CA ARG A 273 25.37 -2.04 3.30
C ARG A 273 25.31 -2.61 1.89
N LEU A 274 25.47 -1.77 0.88
CA LEU A 274 25.57 -2.23 -0.50
C LEU A 274 26.85 -3.04 -0.71
N LYS A 275 27.99 -2.55 -0.23
CA LYS A 275 29.27 -3.28 -0.30
C LYS A 275 29.14 -4.68 0.31
N ASP A 276 28.62 -4.78 1.54
CA ASP A 276 28.40 -6.05 2.23
C ASP A 276 27.55 -7.01 1.37
N ALA A 277 26.45 -6.51 0.79
CA ALA A 277 25.56 -7.33 -0.03
C ALA A 277 26.21 -7.84 -1.33
N PHE A 278 27.02 -7.02 -2.00
CA PHE A 278 27.74 -7.43 -3.21
C PHE A 278 28.90 -8.40 -2.90
N ASP A 279 29.57 -8.23 -1.77
CA ASP A 279 30.64 -9.13 -1.31
C ASP A 279 30.08 -10.52 -0.94
N ILE A 280 28.92 -10.56 -0.25
CA ILE A 280 28.21 -11.82 0.03
C ILE A 280 27.83 -12.53 -1.26
N LYS A 281 27.30 -11.80 -2.25
CA LYS A 281 26.93 -12.35 -3.56
C LYS A 281 28.13 -13.00 -4.26
N LYS A 282 29.28 -12.33 -4.26
CA LYS A 282 30.52 -12.86 -4.88
C LYS A 282 30.99 -14.14 -4.18
N THR A 283 30.99 -14.14 -2.84
CA THR A 283 31.40 -15.30 -2.04
C THR A 283 30.52 -16.52 -2.30
N VAL A 284 29.19 -16.33 -2.36
CA VAL A 284 28.25 -17.43 -2.66
C VAL A 284 28.45 -18.00 -4.06
N GLN A 285 28.73 -17.15 -5.05
CA GLN A 285 29.04 -17.59 -6.41
C GLN A 285 30.33 -18.40 -6.47
N GLU A 286 31.40 -17.94 -5.82
CA GLU A 286 32.68 -18.64 -5.76
C GLU A 286 32.54 -20.03 -5.11
N VAL A 287 31.79 -20.14 -4.00
CA VAL A 287 31.52 -21.42 -3.34
C VAL A 287 30.70 -22.35 -4.24
N LYS A 288 29.70 -21.84 -4.96
CA LYS A 288 28.91 -22.64 -5.91
C LYS A 288 29.79 -23.20 -7.03
N TYR A 289 30.63 -22.37 -7.65
CA TYR A 289 31.56 -22.82 -8.70
C TYR A 289 32.58 -23.82 -8.19
N LEU A 290 33.11 -23.62 -6.97
CA LEU A 290 34.01 -24.59 -6.33
C LEU A 290 33.31 -25.93 -6.11
N ALA A 291 32.08 -25.93 -5.60
CA ALA A 291 31.30 -27.14 -5.39
C ALA A 291 31.00 -27.88 -6.71
N GLU A 292 30.64 -27.15 -7.77
CA GLU A 292 30.43 -27.70 -9.10
C GLU A 292 31.72 -28.28 -9.70
N ALA A 293 32.85 -27.58 -9.57
CA ALA A 293 34.15 -28.03 -10.08
C ALA A 293 34.67 -29.27 -9.34
N VAL A 294 34.53 -29.31 -8.01
CA VAL A 294 34.89 -30.48 -7.20
C VAL A 294 33.96 -31.67 -7.50
N GLY A 295 32.65 -31.42 -7.63
CA GLY A 295 31.68 -32.44 -8.01
C GLY A 295 31.94 -33.05 -9.39
N ALA A 296 32.25 -32.21 -10.39
CA ALA A 296 32.60 -32.65 -11.74
C ALA A 296 33.96 -33.38 -11.79
N GLY A 297 34.95 -32.94 -11.01
CA GLY A 297 36.27 -33.57 -10.93
C GLY A 297 36.27 -34.93 -10.22
N MET A 298 35.37 -35.14 -9.26
CA MET A 298 35.29 -36.41 -8.53
C MET A 298 34.54 -37.49 -9.31
N GLY A 299 33.58 -37.13 -10.19
CA GLY A 299 32.80 -38.09 -10.97
C GLY A 299 33.62 -38.91 -11.99
N ASN A 300 34.52 -38.27 -12.75
CA ASN A 300 35.31 -38.95 -13.78
C ASN A 300 36.53 -39.71 -13.22
N SER A 301 37.03 -39.31 -12.06
CA SER A 301 38.24 -39.88 -11.45
C SER A 301 37.98 -41.26 -10.82
N PHE A 302 36.79 -41.46 -10.23
CA PHE A 302 36.41 -42.75 -9.66
C PHE A 302 36.06 -43.80 -10.73
N GLN A 303 35.49 -43.38 -11.87
CA GLN A 303 35.16 -44.30 -12.96
C GLN A 303 36.43 -44.83 -13.67
N GLY A 304 37.48 -44.02 -13.79
CA GLY A 304 38.78 -44.43 -14.32
C GLY A 304 39.60 -45.34 -13.38
N PHE A 305 39.44 -45.19 -12.06
CA PHE A 305 40.15 -46.04 -11.08
C PHE A 305 39.46 -47.39 -10.86
N VAL A 306 38.12 -47.44 -10.88
CA VAL A 306 37.36 -48.70 -10.76
C VAL A 306 37.46 -49.54 -12.04
N GLY A 307 37.50 -48.91 -13.23
CA GLY A 307 37.73 -49.63 -14.49
C GLY A 307 39.09 -50.34 -14.59
N LYS A 308 40.13 -49.80 -13.97
CA LYS A 308 41.49 -50.40 -13.94
C LYS A 308 41.66 -51.51 -12.89
N LEU A 309 40.75 -51.63 -11.92
CA LEU A 309 40.80 -52.66 -10.87
C LEU A 309 40.02 -53.93 -11.23
N PHE A 310 39.17 -53.89 -12.26
CA PHE A 310 38.38 -55.03 -12.74
C PHE A 310 38.91 -55.65 -14.05
N GLN A 311 40.12 -55.27 -14.50
CA GLN A 311 40.71 -55.73 -15.76
C GLN A 311 42.00 -56.55 -15.58
N ARG A 312 42.15 -57.25 -14.46
CA ARG A 312 43.29 -58.15 -14.22
C ARG A 312 42.84 -59.56 -13.85
#